data_AF-V4A7W9-F1
#
_entry.id   AF-V4A7W9-F1
#
_cell.length_a   1.000
_cell.length_b   1.000
_cell.length_c   1.000
_cell.angle_alpha   90.00
_cell.angle_beta   90.00
_cell.angle_gamma   90.00
#
_symmetry.space_group_name_H-M   'P 1'
#
loop_
_entity.id
_entity.type
_entity.pdbx_description
1 polymer ?
#
loop_
_entity_poly.entity_id
_entity_poly.type
_entity_poly.pdbx_seq_one_letter_code
_entity_poly.pdbx_strand_id
1 'polypeptide(L)'
;MSNQPATGVALSHTGNLPLPVPPIPYPTPHIGQPPSWSNSQEDRKFYLQNKVGHYLEILPDGRVRGNPGEKTIYGIIMFLSWYTFSKDAIVIKGYASDLYLCMNNSSIIYASRNVTKDCAFMQQLTKDKLYDVYYHTNYKEKRKKFFLGIDHSGNMKPGLFATKTQKVSQFISSPTTQIELQKATKARKKLARKPPSVLVTPKNRRISDPVKIERNKRRRRRRNWCKKLRRIRKNPQKYIDRCKYHCGILQKMIDNIKKHKKRCERDRKRRRRKRPRQRKSRRRSNRSIRHRKSKRRSRRGRKRKTICGDQIRRGRLGRRQLHKCKIETAKKRLREKLEGTTQSTSSNVPAKTQTDRNIQTSSAS
;
A
#
# COMPACT_ATOMS: atom_id res chain seq x y z
N MET A 1 71.80 -48.22 57.86
CA MET A 1 71.20 -49.32 57.06
C MET A 1 69.77 -48.89 56.76
N SER A 2 69.50 -48.31 55.61
CA SER A 2 69.33 -48.91 54.28
C SER A 2 67.84 -48.95 53.92
N ASN A 3 67.57 -48.48 52.71
CA ASN A 3 66.43 -48.81 51.83
C ASN A 3 65.30 -47.78 51.70
N GLN A 4 65.43 -46.91 50.71
CA GLN A 4 64.42 -46.78 49.64
C GLN A 4 64.41 -48.06 48.75
N PRO A 5 63.55 -48.25 47.72
CA PRO A 5 62.40 -47.49 47.23
C PRO A 5 61.14 -48.37 46.97
N ALA A 6 60.00 -47.75 46.64
CA ALA A 6 59.05 -48.37 45.71
C ALA A 6 58.23 -47.31 44.96
N THR A 7 58.24 -47.48 43.65
CA THR A 7 57.65 -46.72 42.56
C THR A 7 56.12 -46.72 42.53
N GLY A 8 55.51 -45.62 42.07
CA GLY A 8 54.06 -45.55 41.84
C GLY A 8 53.61 -44.35 41.00
N VAL A 9 53.86 -44.45 39.69
CA VAL A 9 53.08 -43.93 38.54
C VAL A 9 52.33 -42.60 38.67
N ALA A 10 52.74 -41.64 37.83
CA ALA A 10 52.05 -40.40 37.52
C ALA A 10 50.72 -40.62 36.77
N LEU A 11 49.66 -39.95 37.21
CA LEU A 11 48.49 -39.61 36.39
C LEU A 11 48.16 -38.13 36.58
N SER A 12 48.64 -37.31 35.66
CA SER A 12 48.28 -35.90 35.51
C SER A 12 46.91 -35.78 34.83
N HIS A 13 45.84 -35.73 35.63
CA HIS A 13 44.56 -35.19 35.15
C HIS A 13 44.58 -33.66 35.27
N THR A 14 45.20 -32.99 34.30
CA THR A 14 44.95 -31.57 34.05
C THR A 14 43.56 -31.44 33.44
N GLY A 15 42.56 -31.24 34.28
CA GLY A 15 41.25 -30.76 33.86
C GLY A 15 41.42 -29.35 33.26
N ASN A 16 41.48 -29.28 31.93
CA ASN A 16 41.41 -28.04 31.18
C ASN A 16 40.06 -27.37 31.45
N LEU A 17 40.03 -26.44 32.39
CA LEU A 17 38.99 -25.42 32.49
C LEU A 17 39.01 -24.62 31.17
N PRO A 18 37.88 -24.50 30.45
CA PRO A 18 37.86 -23.70 29.23
C PRO A 18 38.11 -22.24 29.61
N LEU A 19 39.21 -21.68 29.07
CA LEU A 19 39.54 -20.27 29.20
C LEU A 19 38.34 -19.41 28.78
N PRO A 20 38.07 -18.28 29.48
CA PRO A 20 37.03 -17.36 29.07
C PRO A 20 37.33 -16.89 27.65
N VAL A 21 36.42 -17.21 26.72
CA VAL A 21 36.49 -16.77 25.34
C VAL A 21 36.59 -15.23 25.35
N PRO A 22 37.63 -14.61 24.77
CA PRO A 22 37.71 -13.16 24.72
C PRO A 22 36.48 -12.64 23.98
N PRO A 23 35.87 -11.52 24.43
CA PRO A 23 34.74 -10.94 23.75
C PRO A 23 35.11 -10.71 22.28
N ILE A 24 34.34 -11.31 21.38
CA ILE A 24 34.47 -11.13 19.93
C ILE A 24 34.55 -9.61 19.70
N PRO A 25 35.60 -9.08 19.05
CA PRO A 25 35.70 -7.66 18.80
C PRO A 25 34.47 -7.22 18.03
N TYR A 26 33.67 -6.35 18.66
CA TYR A 26 32.55 -5.69 18.00
C TYR A 26 33.08 -5.09 16.68
N PRO A 27 32.38 -5.27 15.54
CA PRO A 27 32.78 -4.62 14.31
C PRO A 27 32.87 -3.12 14.59
N THR A 28 34.06 -2.58 14.36
CA THR A 28 34.45 -1.21 14.63
C THR A 28 33.36 -0.26 14.12
N PRO A 29 32.80 0.65 14.93
CA PRO A 29 31.88 1.66 14.44
C PRO A 29 32.66 2.48 13.41
N HIS A 30 32.28 2.38 12.13
CA HIS A 30 32.96 3.08 11.05
C HIS A 30 32.99 4.58 11.38
N ILE A 31 34.18 5.04 11.77
CA ILE A 31 34.47 6.41 12.13
C ILE A 31 34.30 7.25 10.88
N GLY A 32 33.27 8.10 10.85
CA GLY A 32 33.28 9.35 10.08
C GLY A 32 33.21 9.26 8.55
N GLN A 33 33.08 8.08 7.94
CA GLN A 33 32.83 7.92 6.51
C GLN A 33 31.77 6.83 6.30
N PRO A 34 30.79 7.01 5.38
CA PRO A 34 29.97 5.88 4.96
C PRO A 34 30.94 4.78 4.52
N PRO A 35 30.80 3.52 4.99
CA PRO A 35 31.72 2.44 4.65
C PRO A 35 31.90 2.48 3.14
N SER A 36 33.13 2.60 2.66
CA SER A 36 33.48 2.66 1.24
C SER A 36 32.60 1.65 0.53
N TRP A 37 31.54 2.14 -0.13
CA TRP A 37 30.48 1.25 -0.56
C TRP A 37 31.14 0.29 -1.53
N SER A 38 31.26 -0.99 -1.17
CA SER A 38 31.69 -1.98 -2.12
C SER A 38 30.79 -1.85 -3.35
N ASN A 39 31.38 -2.01 -4.53
CA ASN A 39 30.70 -1.76 -5.80
C ASN A 39 29.54 -2.73 -6.08
N SER A 40 29.29 -3.70 -5.18
CA SER A 40 28.17 -4.63 -5.28
C SER A 40 26.89 -4.05 -4.64
N GLN A 41 25.76 -4.17 -5.33
CA GLN A 41 24.45 -3.81 -4.78
C GLN A 41 24.00 -4.76 -3.64
N GLU A 42 24.74 -5.84 -3.38
CA GLU A 42 24.38 -6.84 -2.38
C GLU A 42 24.80 -6.44 -0.98
N ASP A 43 25.93 -5.74 -0.86
CA ASP A 43 26.52 -5.32 0.41
C ASP A 43 25.79 -4.14 1.07
N ARG A 44 24.81 -3.55 0.39
CA ARG A 44 24.04 -2.40 0.90
C ARG A 44 22.74 -2.79 1.60
N LYS A 45 22.61 -4.04 2.07
CA LYS A 45 21.36 -4.58 2.63
C LYS A 45 21.55 -4.91 4.11
N PHE A 46 20.84 -4.18 4.95
CA PHE A 46 21.00 -4.23 6.40
C PHE A 46 19.66 -4.33 7.10
N TYR A 47 19.69 -4.80 8.33
CA TYR A 47 18.63 -4.55 9.30
C TYR A 47 18.97 -3.30 10.11
N LEU A 48 17.98 -2.43 10.31
CA LEU A 48 18.11 -1.29 11.22
C LEU A 48 17.31 -1.57 12.48
N GLN A 49 18.00 -1.70 13.61
CA GLN A 49 17.37 -1.85 14.92
C GLN A 49 17.53 -0.56 15.70
N ASN A 50 16.45 -0.02 16.27
CA ASN A 50 16.60 1.11 17.18
C ASN A 50 17.17 0.66 18.53
N LYS A 51 17.66 1.60 19.34
CA LYS A 51 18.23 1.33 20.67
C LYS A 51 17.21 0.80 21.70
N VAL A 52 15.93 0.75 21.33
CA VAL A 52 14.85 0.13 22.11
C VAL A 52 14.53 -1.29 21.59
N GLY A 53 15.35 -1.86 20.71
CA GLY A 53 15.25 -3.25 20.27
C GLY A 53 14.30 -3.52 19.10
N HIS A 54 13.70 -2.50 18.48
CA HIS A 54 12.77 -2.68 17.36
C HIS A 54 13.48 -2.61 15.99
N TYR A 55 13.28 -3.63 15.16
CA TYR A 55 13.71 -3.62 13.76
C TYR A 55 12.75 -2.80 12.89
N LEU A 56 13.28 -1.89 12.10
CA LEU A 56 12.49 -1.14 11.12
C LEU A 56 11.97 -2.08 10.02
N GLU A 57 10.64 -2.12 9.84
CA GLU A 57 10.00 -2.88 8.77
C GLU A 57 9.21 -1.99 7.82
N ILE A 58 9.32 -2.29 6.51
CA ILE A 58 8.51 -1.68 5.45
C ILE A 58 7.70 -2.78 4.77
N LEU A 59 6.41 -2.86 5.09
CA LEU A 59 5.53 -3.94 4.67
C LEU A 59 4.98 -3.72 3.25
N PRO A 60 4.65 -4.79 2.49
CA PRO A 60 4.11 -4.68 1.13
C PRO A 60 2.76 -3.95 1.03
N ASP A 61 2.03 -3.84 2.13
CA ASP A 61 0.77 -3.10 2.23
C ASP A 61 0.96 -1.57 2.42
N GLY A 62 2.21 -1.13 2.58
CA GLY A 62 2.60 0.26 2.75
C GLY A 62 2.67 0.74 4.20
N ARG A 63 2.47 -0.15 5.18
CA ARG A 63 2.75 0.17 6.59
C ARG A 63 4.25 0.18 6.87
N VAL A 64 4.67 1.13 7.69
CA VAL A 64 6.02 1.19 8.28
C VAL A 64 5.85 1.03 9.78
N ARG A 65 6.67 0.20 10.42
CA ARG A 65 6.60 -0.07 11.86
C ARG A 65 7.96 -0.53 12.42
N GLY A 66 8.05 -0.62 13.73
CA GLY A 66 9.07 -1.40 14.42
C GLY A 66 8.57 -2.80 14.76
N ASN A 67 9.35 -3.83 14.46
CA ASN A 67 9.14 -5.19 14.93
C ASN A 67 10.01 -5.44 16.17
N PRO A 68 9.43 -5.69 17.35
CA PRO A 68 10.19 -6.01 18.57
C PRO A 68 10.78 -7.43 18.55
N GLY A 69 10.32 -8.28 17.62
CA GLY A 69 10.79 -9.66 17.48
C GLY A 69 12.01 -9.80 16.58
N GLU A 70 12.15 -10.98 15.98
CA GLU A 70 13.29 -11.34 15.14
C GLU A 70 13.37 -10.57 13.82
N LYS A 71 14.54 -10.68 13.18
CA LYS A 71 14.80 -10.22 11.83
C LYS A 71 13.82 -10.86 10.83
N THR A 72 13.07 -10.04 10.11
CA THR A 72 12.14 -10.51 9.07
C THR A 72 12.58 -10.06 7.68
N ILE A 73 12.14 -10.77 6.64
CA ILE A 73 12.45 -10.36 5.25
C ILE A 73 11.98 -8.94 4.90
N TYR A 74 10.99 -8.38 5.62
CA TYR A 74 10.49 -7.02 5.41
C TYR A 74 11.25 -5.96 6.23
N GLY A 75 12.11 -6.40 7.14
CA GLY A 75 13.07 -5.57 7.87
C GLY A 75 14.40 -5.37 7.13
N ILE A 76 14.61 -6.04 6.00
CA ILE A 76 15.80 -5.83 5.15
C ILE A 76 15.66 -4.51 4.41
N ILE A 77 16.53 -3.58 4.75
CA ILE A 77 16.60 -2.22 4.22
C ILE A 77 17.80 -2.11 3.29
N MET A 78 17.63 -1.35 2.21
CA MET A 78 18.66 -1.00 1.26
C MET A 78 18.83 0.52 1.20
N PHE A 79 20.06 0.99 1.36
CA PHE A 79 20.40 2.39 1.20
C PHE A 79 20.81 2.69 -0.25
N LEU A 80 20.20 3.73 -0.82
CA LEU A 80 20.47 4.20 -2.16
C LEU A 80 20.89 5.66 -2.10
N SER A 81 21.94 6.04 -2.82
CA SER A 81 22.37 7.43 -2.94
C SER A 81 21.34 8.24 -3.73
N TRP A 82 21.09 9.49 -3.34
CA TRP A 82 20.18 10.39 -4.04
C TRP A 82 20.86 11.73 -4.35
N TYR A 83 21.76 11.69 -5.32
CA TYR A 83 22.57 12.85 -5.71
C TYR A 83 21.76 14.03 -6.26
N THR A 84 20.56 13.78 -6.80
CA THR A 84 19.67 14.84 -7.31
C THR A 84 19.18 15.80 -6.21
N PHE A 85 19.25 15.42 -4.93
CA PHE A 85 18.86 16.29 -3.81
C PHE A 85 20.03 16.86 -3.04
N SER A 86 21.00 16.01 -2.70
CA SER A 86 22.23 16.38 -2.01
C SER A 86 23.26 15.26 -2.20
N LYS A 87 24.55 15.58 -2.15
CA LYS A 87 25.63 14.59 -2.25
C LYS A 87 25.56 13.55 -1.12
N ASP A 88 25.13 13.97 0.06
CA ASP A 88 25.05 13.12 1.26
C ASP A 88 23.64 12.59 1.53
N ALA A 89 22.69 12.83 0.62
CA ALA A 89 21.33 12.34 0.79
C ALA A 89 21.24 10.85 0.42
N ILE A 90 20.57 10.10 1.28
CA ILE A 90 20.24 8.71 1.09
C ILE A 90 18.73 8.51 0.98
N VAL A 91 18.36 7.42 0.33
CA VAL A 91 17.00 6.91 0.23
C VAL A 91 16.98 5.54 0.88
N ILE A 92 16.02 5.36 1.79
CA ILE A 92 15.82 4.14 2.56
C ILE A 92 14.75 3.31 1.86
N LYS A 93 15.12 2.12 1.36
CA LYS A 93 14.21 1.24 0.61
C LYS A 93 14.03 -0.12 1.30
N GLY A 94 12.80 -0.57 1.48
CA GLY A 94 12.51 -1.94 1.89
C GLY A 94 12.79 -2.89 0.74
N TYR A 95 13.75 -3.81 0.91
CA TYR A 95 14.21 -4.68 -0.17
C TYR A 95 13.11 -5.61 -0.65
N ALA A 96 12.44 -6.32 0.27
CA ALA A 96 11.39 -7.28 -0.09
C ALA A 96 10.08 -6.63 -0.56
N SER A 97 9.69 -5.49 0.04
CA SER A 97 8.45 -4.78 -0.30
C SER A 97 8.58 -3.88 -1.53
N ASP A 98 9.81 -3.53 -1.92
CA ASP A 98 10.12 -2.61 -3.02
C ASP A 98 9.51 -1.21 -2.80
N LEU A 99 9.35 -0.80 -1.54
CA LEU A 99 8.83 0.51 -1.15
C LEU A 99 9.92 1.36 -0.50
N TYR A 100 9.82 2.67 -0.71
CA TYR A 100 10.69 3.68 -0.14
C TYR A 100 10.09 4.24 1.15
N LEU A 101 10.88 4.36 2.19
CA LEU A 101 10.50 5.08 3.40
C LEU A 101 10.63 6.58 3.12
N CYS A 102 9.60 7.34 3.50
CA CYS A 102 9.51 8.77 3.27
C CYS A 102 8.89 9.45 4.49
N MET A 103 9.19 10.73 4.67
CA MET A 103 8.67 11.58 5.72
C MET A 103 8.25 12.92 5.12
N ASN A 104 6.97 13.26 5.30
CA ASN A 104 6.45 14.51 4.74
C ASN A 104 6.74 15.71 5.65
N ASN A 105 6.42 16.92 5.17
CA ASN A 105 6.56 18.17 5.93
C ASN A 105 5.70 18.25 7.21
N SER A 106 4.71 17.36 7.39
CA SER A 106 3.99 17.23 8.67
C SER A 106 4.69 16.27 9.64
N SER A 107 5.92 15.86 9.32
CA SER A 107 6.75 14.88 10.06
C SER A 107 6.17 13.47 10.15
N ILE A 108 5.21 13.13 9.27
CA ILE A 108 4.58 11.80 9.27
C ILE A 108 5.38 10.88 8.36
N ILE A 109 5.77 9.73 8.88
CA ILE A 109 6.49 8.68 8.15
C ILE A 109 5.50 7.80 7.39
N TYR A 110 5.84 7.43 6.16
CA TYR A 110 5.04 6.56 5.30
C TYR A 110 5.91 5.83 4.28
N ALA A 111 5.35 4.78 3.66
CA ALA A 111 5.99 4.09 2.55
C ALA A 111 5.44 4.56 1.20
N SER A 112 6.31 4.70 0.19
CA SER A 112 5.98 5.14 -1.18
C SER A 112 6.53 4.17 -2.23
N ARG A 113 5.88 4.08 -3.38
CA ARG A 113 6.41 3.35 -4.56
C ARG A 113 7.37 4.19 -5.39
N ASN A 114 7.17 5.49 -5.34
CA ASN A 114 7.94 6.43 -6.13
C ASN A 114 8.83 7.21 -5.18
N VAL A 115 10.08 7.39 -5.55
CA VAL A 115 10.96 8.24 -4.80
C VAL A 115 10.60 9.69 -5.06
N THR A 116 10.52 10.46 -3.97
CA THR A 116 10.21 11.89 -3.98
C THR A 116 11.14 12.59 -2.99
N LYS A 117 11.13 13.92 -2.95
CA LYS A 117 11.95 14.70 -2.00
C LYS A 117 11.70 14.31 -0.54
N ASP A 118 10.48 13.92 -0.20
CA ASP A 118 10.08 13.42 1.13
C ASP A 118 10.83 12.12 1.52
N CYS A 119 11.45 11.42 0.57
CA CYS A 119 12.19 10.18 0.81
C CYS A 119 13.70 10.40 0.97
N ALA A 120 14.17 11.65 0.88
CA ALA A 120 15.56 12.00 1.09
C ALA A 120 15.82 12.14 2.60
N PHE A 121 16.75 11.33 3.09
CA PHE A 121 17.25 11.34 4.46
C PHE A 121 18.74 11.71 4.45
N MET A 122 19.17 12.32 5.54
CA MET A 122 20.57 12.47 5.88
C MET A 122 20.89 11.49 7.01
N GLN A 123 22.06 10.87 6.94
CA GLN A 123 22.60 10.06 8.03
C GLN A 123 23.56 10.91 8.86
N GLN A 124 23.52 10.74 10.17
CA GLN A 124 24.43 11.41 11.09
C GLN A 124 24.74 10.46 12.24
N LEU A 125 26.02 10.37 12.65
CA LEU A 125 26.41 9.65 13.86
C LEU A 125 26.02 10.42 15.12
N THR A 126 25.66 9.69 16.17
CA THR A 126 25.48 10.24 17.51
C THR A 126 26.81 10.77 18.08
N LYS A 127 26.75 11.57 19.16
CA LYS A 127 27.93 12.19 19.77
C LYS A 127 28.97 11.15 20.24
N ASP A 128 28.50 10.04 20.77
CA ASP A 128 29.28 8.88 21.20
C ASP A 128 29.75 7.99 20.03
N LYS A 129 29.36 8.31 18.78
CA LYS A 129 29.70 7.57 17.55
C LYS A 129 29.26 6.09 17.55
N LEU A 130 28.33 5.70 18.43
CA LEU A 130 27.85 4.32 18.55
C LEU A 130 26.59 4.03 17.74
N TYR A 131 25.83 5.06 17.37
CA TYR A 131 24.54 4.90 16.69
C TYR A 131 24.39 5.87 15.53
N ASP A 132 23.61 5.46 14.54
CA ASP A 132 23.15 6.31 13.46
C ASP A 132 21.80 6.94 13.80
N VAL A 133 21.64 8.19 13.40
CA VAL A 133 20.34 8.86 13.34
C VAL A 133 20.06 9.28 11.90
N TYR A 134 18.83 9.07 11.47
CA TYR A 134 18.37 9.45 10.14
C TYR A 134 17.38 10.60 10.25
N TYR A 135 17.53 11.63 9.43
CA TYR A 135 16.61 12.77 9.46
C TYR A 135 16.25 13.30 8.07
N HIS A 136 15.04 13.82 7.96
CA HIS A 136 14.59 14.61 6.83
C HIS A 136 14.67 16.10 7.19
N THR A 137 15.13 16.94 6.26
CA THR A 137 15.17 18.39 6.45
C THR A 137 13.91 19.03 5.86
N ASN A 138 13.10 19.68 6.69
CA ASN A 138 11.96 20.46 6.19
C ASN A 138 12.43 21.83 5.70
N TYR A 139 12.59 21.97 4.39
CA TYR A 139 13.04 23.21 3.76
C TYR A 139 12.02 24.35 3.83
N LYS A 140 10.74 24.07 4.14
CA LYS A 140 9.70 25.11 4.26
C LYS A 140 9.69 25.80 5.61
N GLU A 141 10.20 25.15 6.65
CA GLU A 141 10.10 25.60 8.04
C GLU A 141 11.50 25.72 8.66
N LYS A 142 12.22 26.80 8.29
CA LYS A 142 13.55 27.15 8.83
C LYS A 142 14.58 25.99 8.80
N ARG A 143 14.48 25.08 7.82
CA ARG A 143 15.36 23.89 7.71
C ARG A 143 15.35 23.00 8.97
N LYS A 144 14.21 22.92 9.67
CA LYS A 144 14.07 22.04 10.83
C LYS A 144 14.30 20.58 10.46
N LYS A 145 15.06 19.86 11.27
CA LYS A 145 15.31 18.41 11.12
C LYS A 145 14.18 17.62 11.76
N PHE A 146 13.64 16.65 11.03
CA PHE A 146 12.68 15.67 11.52
C PHE A 146 13.35 14.29 11.54
N PHE A 147 13.47 13.70 12.73
CA PHE A 147 14.21 12.45 12.90
C PHE A 147 13.31 11.23 12.69
N LEU A 148 13.88 10.17 12.10
CA LEU A 148 13.25 8.86 12.08
C LEU A 148 13.18 8.33 13.51
N GLY A 149 12.05 7.75 13.90
CA GLY A 149 11.90 7.18 15.24
C GLY A 149 10.82 6.11 15.30
N ILE A 150 11.06 5.12 16.14
CA ILE A 150 10.14 4.04 16.48
C ILE A 150 9.94 4.08 17.99
N ASP A 151 8.71 4.24 18.45
CA ASP A 151 8.41 4.30 19.88
C ASP A 151 8.56 2.93 20.58
N HIS A 152 8.41 2.92 21.90
CA HIS A 152 8.48 1.70 22.71
C HIS A 152 7.40 0.66 22.36
N SER A 153 6.32 1.07 21.70
CA SER A 153 5.22 0.19 21.28
C SER A 153 5.39 -0.32 19.84
N GLY A 154 6.51 -0.01 19.17
CA GLY A 154 6.76 -0.38 17.79
C GLY A 154 6.04 0.47 16.74
N ASN A 155 5.38 1.57 17.13
CA ASN A 155 4.78 2.50 16.17
C ASN A 155 5.78 3.55 15.72
N MET A 156 5.59 4.06 14.49
CA MET A 156 6.42 5.16 13.99
C MET A 156 6.11 6.44 14.77
N LYS A 157 7.14 7.01 15.40
CA LYS A 157 7.05 8.30 16.09
C LYS A 157 7.07 9.43 15.05
N PRO A 158 6.17 10.43 15.12
CA PRO A 158 6.25 11.58 14.22
C PRO A 158 7.59 12.30 14.38
N GLY A 159 8.23 12.63 13.26
CA GLY A 159 9.60 13.14 13.25
C GLY A 159 9.79 14.49 13.93
N LEU A 160 8.71 15.24 14.15
CA LEU A 160 8.71 16.48 14.92
C LEU A 160 8.97 16.23 16.41
N PHE A 161 8.57 15.07 16.92
CA PHE A 161 8.70 14.69 18.33
C PHE A 161 9.88 13.74 18.58
N ALA A 162 10.50 13.25 17.51
CA ALA A 162 11.71 12.45 17.54
C ALA A 162 12.93 13.38 17.58
N THR A 163 13.94 13.04 18.40
CA THR A 163 15.17 13.83 18.50
C THR A 163 16.39 12.92 18.41
N LYS A 164 17.54 13.49 18.01
CA LYS A 164 18.81 12.74 17.90
C LYS A 164 19.29 12.10 19.21
N THR A 165 18.85 12.62 20.37
CA THR A 165 19.27 12.13 21.70
C THR A 165 18.40 11.00 22.22
N GLN A 166 17.20 10.82 21.66
CA GLN A 166 16.27 9.80 22.13
C GLN A 166 16.66 8.41 21.61
N LYS A 167 16.64 7.40 22.49
CA LYS A 167 16.88 5.98 22.13
C LYS A 167 15.96 5.48 21.01
N VAL A 168 14.73 6.00 20.95
CA VAL A 168 13.75 5.67 19.90
C VAL A 168 14.18 6.07 18.48
N SER A 169 15.18 6.95 18.35
CA SER A 169 15.68 7.50 17.08
C SER A 169 17.13 7.13 16.76
N GLN A 170 17.79 6.37 17.64
CA GLN A 170 19.16 5.89 17.47
C GLN A 170 19.13 4.46 16.96
N PHE A 171 19.79 4.20 15.84
CA PHE A 171 19.77 2.92 15.14
C PHE A 171 21.16 2.32 15.04
N ILE A 172 21.20 0.99 15.01
CA ILE A 172 22.38 0.21 14.63
C ILE A 172 22.05 -0.61 13.38
N SER A 173 22.98 -0.63 12.43
CA SER A 173 22.89 -1.46 11.24
C SER A 173 23.54 -2.81 11.49
N SER A 174 22.86 -3.90 11.16
CA SER A 174 23.47 -5.22 11.10
C SER A 174 23.36 -5.80 9.68
N PRO A 175 24.39 -6.48 9.18
CA PRO A 175 24.38 -7.05 7.83
C PRO A 175 23.29 -8.11 7.67
N THR A 176 22.83 -8.28 6.43
CA THR A 176 21.88 -9.34 6.05
C THR A 176 22.67 -10.55 5.56
N THR A 177 22.33 -11.74 6.03
CA THR A 177 22.95 -12.98 5.54
C THR A 177 22.46 -13.35 4.14
N GLN A 178 23.23 -14.16 3.42
CA GLN A 178 22.85 -14.61 2.09
C GLN A 178 21.54 -15.41 2.08
N ILE A 179 21.28 -16.21 3.11
CA ILE A 179 20.04 -17.00 3.24
C ILE A 179 18.82 -16.07 3.39
N GLU A 180 18.92 -15.06 4.24
CA GLU A 180 17.86 -14.06 4.42
C GLU A 180 17.61 -13.28 3.13
N LEU A 181 18.67 -12.89 2.43
CA LEU A 181 18.60 -12.18 1.16
C LEU A 181 17.91 -13.02 0.08
N GLN A 182 18.23 -14.31 -0.01
CA GLN A 182 17.56 -15.24 -0.93
C GLN A 182 16.06 -15.36 -0.64
N LYS A 183 15.69 -15.50 0.63
CA LYS A 183 14.27 -15.54 1.07
C LYS A 183 13.54 -14.26 0.67
N ALA A 184 14.15 -13.10 0.93
CA ALA A 184 13.60 -11.80 0.58
C ALA A 184 13.46 -11.60 -0.94
N THR A 185 14.46 -12.06 -1.71
CA THR A 185 14.44 -12.01 -3.18
C THR A 185 13.29 -12.83 -3.77
N LYS A 186 13.07 -14.05 -3.25
CA LYS A 186 11.93 -14.90 -3.62
C LYS A 186 10.60 -14.19 -3.34
N ALA A 187 10.46 -13.59 -2.16
CA ALA A 187 9.26 -12.84 -1.78
C ALA A 187 9.03 -11.61 -2.68
N ARG A 188 10.08 -10.85 -2.99
CA ARG A 188 10.03 -9.70 -3.89
C ARG A 188 9.57 -10.09 -5.30
N LYS A 189 10.16 -11.14 -5.89
CA LYS A 189 9.74 -11.68 -7.20
C LYS A 189 8.27 -12.13 -7.19
N LYS A 190 7.82 -12.78 -6.11
CA LYS A 190 6.41 -13.20 -5.93
C LYS A 190 5.47 -11.98 -5.86
N LEU A 191 5.88 -10.90 -5.19
CA LEU A 191 5.11 -9.66 -5.13
C LEU A 191 5.04 -9.00 -6.51
N ALA A 192 6.16 -8.88 -7.24
CA ALA A 192 6.20 -8.26 -8.56
C ALA A 192 5.29 -8.95 -9.61
N ARG A 193 5.08 -10.27 -9.50
CA ARG A 193 4.17 -11.05 -10.36
C ARG A 193 2.69 -10.78 -10.10
N LYS A 194 2.32 -10.24 -8.93
CA LYS A 194 0.90 -9.97 -8.62
C LYS A 194 0.41 -8.78 -9.44
N PRO A 195 -0.78 -8.85 -10.06
CA PRO A 195 -1.31 -7.72 -10.81
C PRO A 195 -1.43 -6.50 -9.88
N PRO A 196 -1.25 -5.26 -10.40
CA PRO A 196 -1.33 -4.04 -9.59
C PRO A 196 -2.63 -3.90 -8.78
N SER A 197 -3.69 -4.61 -9.19
CA SER A 197 -4.99 -4.69 -8.52
C SER A 197 -5.03 -5.61 -7.28
N VAL A 198 -4.09 -6.53 -7.11
CA VAL A 198 -3.91 -7.37 -5.90
C VAL A 198 -2.79 -6.80 -5.04
N LEU A 199 -1.78 -6.16 -5.66
CA LEU A 199 -0.91 -5.19 -5.00
C LEU A 199 -1.64 -3.85 -4.78
N VAL A 200 -2.96 -3.85 -4.56
CA VAL A 200 -3.65 -2.68 -3.99
C VAL A 200 -3.04 -2.52 -2.60
N THR A 201 -1.96 -1.73 -2.44
CA THR A 201 -1.94 -0.27 -2.27
C THR A 201 -3.07 0.16 -1.36
N PRO A 202 -2.83 0.96 -0.32
CA PRO A 202 -3.92 1.49 0.50
C PRO A 202 -4.92 2.21 -0.43
N LYS A 203 -6.04 1.55 -0.79
CA LYS A 203 -7.07 1.93 -1.78
C LYS A 203 -7.21 3.44 -1.89
N ASN A 204 -6.37 4.14 -2.63
CA ASN A 204 -6.43 5.60 -2.74
C ASN A 204 -6.99 6.27 -1.46
N ARG A 205 -6.56 5.80 -0.27
CA ARG A 205 -6.51 6.72 0.85
C ARG A 205 -5.33 7.51 0.37
N ARG A 206 -5.60 8.55 -0.44
CA ARG A 206 -4.92 9.82 -0.25
C ARG A 206 -4.74 9.81 1.27
N ILE A 207 -3.50 9.65 1.75
CA ILE A 207 -3.15 10.04 3.11
C ILE A 207 -3.73 11.43 3.10
N SER A 208 -4.95 11.52 3.61
CA SER A 208 -5.73 12.69 3.34
C SER A 208 -5.02 13.57 4.29
N ASP A 209 -4.23 14.50 3.73
CA ASP A 209 -3.63 15.63 4.41
C ASP A 209 -4.30 15.76 5.79
N PRO A 210 -3.59 15.63 6.91
CA PRO A 210 -4.22 15.60 8.23
C PRO A 210 -5.33 16.65 8.39
N VAL A 211 -5.16 17.82 7.73
CA VAL A 211 -6.19 18.86 7.58
C VAL A 211 -7.42 18.37 6.81
N LYS A 212 -7.27 17.66 5.69
CA LYS A 212 -8.32 16.95 4.96
C LYS A 212 -8.95 15.78 5.73
N ILE A 213 -8.20 14.95 6.49
CA ILE A 213 -8.80 13.94 7.39
C ILE A 213 -9.68 14.66 8.42
N GLU A 214 -9.14 15.68 9.09
CA GLU A 214 -9.85 16.40 10.12
C GLU A 214 -11.04 17.18 9.55
N ARG A 215 -10.89 17.78 8.37
CA ARG A 215 -11.98 18.39 7.60
C ARG A 215 -13.06 17.37 7.25
N ASN A 216 -12.70 16.12 6.94
CA ASN A 216 -13.65 15.05 6.67
C ASN A 216 -14.33 14.55 7.97
N LYS A 217 -13.59 14.42 9.07
CA LYS A 217 -14.14 14.12 10.41
C LYS A 217 -15.12 15.21 10.84
N ARG A 218 -14.76 16.49 10.71
CA ARG A 218 -15.63 17.67 10.95
C ARG A 218 -16.87 17.64 10.05
N ARG A 219 -16.73 17.31 8.76
CA ARG A 219 -17.86 17.16 7.84
C ARG A 219 -18.79 16.01 8.23
N ARG A 220 -18.25 14.88 8.72
CA ARG A 220 -19.06 13.74 9.20
C ARG A 220 -19.82 14.08 10.48
N ARG A 221 -19.14 14.66 11.48
CA ARG A 221 -19.77 15.17 12.72
C ARG A 221 -20.91 16.12 12.41
N ARG A 222 -20.67 17.13 11.58
CA ARG A 222 -21.69 18.08 11.12
C ARG A 222 -22.87 17.40 10.43
N ARG A 223 -22.64 16.41 9.56
CA ARG A 223 -23.73 15.67 8.91
C ARG A 223 -24.58 14.90 9.92
N ASN A 224 -23.95 14.28 10.91
CA ASN A 224 -24.65 13.54 11.95
C ASN A 224 -25.48 14.49 12.82
N TRP A 225 -24.95 15.67 13.14
CA TRP A 225 -25.71 16.72 13.83
C TRP A 225 -26.86 17.27 12.98
N CYS A 226 -26.65 17.55 11.68
CA CYS A 226 -27.75 17.93 10.78
C CYS A 226 -28.88 16.88 10.70
N LYS A 227 -28.58 15.58 10.93
CA LYS A 227 -29.60 14.52 11.01
C LYS A 227 -30.37 14.58 12.33
N LYS A 228 -29.69 14.87 13.43
CA LYS A 228 -30.27 14.93 14.79
C LYS A 228 -30.73 16.33 15.21
N LEU A 229 -30.59 17.34 14.35
CA LEU A 229 -30.74 18.76 14.67
C LEU A 229 -32.09 19.12 15.31
N ARG A 230 -33.19 18.52 14.83
CA ARG A 230 -34.52 18.72 15.42
C ARG A 230 -34.59 18.23 16.87
N ARG A 231 -33.93 17.11 17.17
CA ARG A 231 -33.90 16.51 18.52
C ARG A 231 -32.96 17.28 19.45
N ILE A 232 -31.79 17.69 18.95
CA ILE A 232 -30.81 18.51 19.69
C ILE A 232 -31.41 19.88 20.04
N ARG A 233 -32.18 20.51 19.13
CA ARG A 233 -32.86 21.78 19.42
C ARG A 233 -33.90 21.66 20.54
N LYS A 234 -34.58 20.52 20.63
CA LYS A 234 -35.67 20.29 21.60
C LYS A 234 -35.15 20.01 23.02
N ASN A 235 -34.03 19.32 23.14
CA ASN A 235 -33.41 19.03 24.43
C ASN A 235 -31.88 19.02 24.25
N PRO A 236 -31.21 20.19 24.32
CA PRO A 236 -29.77 20.29 24.11
C PRO A 236 -28.97 19.67 25.25
N GLN A 237 -29.43 19.83 26.50
CA GLN A 237 -28.72 19.39 27.70
C GLN A 237 -28.49 17.89 27.71
N LYS A 238 -29.50 17.09 27.34
CA LYS A 238 -29.39 15.63 27.16
C LYS A 238 -28.23 15.19 26.24
N TYR A 239 -27.86 16.00 25.26
CA TYR A 239 -26.75 15.68 24.36
C TYR A 239 -25.40 16.19 24.88
N ILE A 240 -25.39 17.23 25.72
CA ILE A 240 -24.21 17.73 26.42
C ILE A 240 -23.83 16.72 27.51
N ASP A 241 -24.77 16.29 28.34
CA ASP A 241 -24.50 15.36 29.46
C ASP A 241 -24.03 13.99 28.99
N ARG A 242 -24.56 13.51 27.85
CA ARG A 242 -24.16 12.23 27.23
C ARG A 242 -22.90 12.35 26.36
N CYS A 243 -22.26 13.51 26.33
CA CYS A 243 -21.11 13.73 25.48
C CYS A 243 -19.84 13.10 26.07
N LYS A 244 -19.30 12.07 25.41
CA LYS A 244 -18.05 11.43 25.81
C LYS A 244 -16.78 12.06 25.20
N TYR A 245 -16.91 12.72 24.04
CA TYR A 245 -15.77 13.31 23.31
C TYR A 245 -16.18 14.56 22.52
N HIS A 246 -15.27 15.55 22.44
CA HIS A 246 -15.45 16.80 21.70
C HIS A 246 -16.61 17.70 22.17
N CYS A 247 -16.88 17.74 23.47
CA CYS A 247 -18.05 18.41 24.07
C CYS A 247 -18.02 19.93 23.89
N GLY A 248 -16.85 20.57 23.98
CA GLY A 248 -16.71 21.99 23.64
C GLY A 248 -17.06 22.32 22.18
N ILE A 249 -16.95 21.38 21.24
CA ILE A 249 -17.37 21.58 19.83
C ILE A 249 -18.88 21.41 19.68
N LEU A 250 -19.48 20.51 20.48
CA LEU A 250 -20.92 20.33 20.55
C LEU A 250 -21.58 21.58 21.16
N GLN A 251 -21.05 22.11 22.26
CA GLN A 251 -21.51 23.32 22.92
C GLN A 251 -21.51 24.51 21.96
N LYS A 252 -20.35 24.84 21.37
CA LYS A 252 -20.21 25.92 20.36
C LYS A 252 -21.18 25.80 19.18
N MET A 253 -21.61 24.58 18.83
CA MET A 253 -22.60 24.35 17.78
C MET A 253 -24.03 24.58 18.28
N ILE A 254 -24.36 24.19 19.51
CA ILE A 254 -25.63 24.45 20.19
C ILE A 254 -25.82 25.96 20.38
N ASP A 255 -24.80 26.67 20.86
CA ASP A 255 -24.83 28.13 21.03
C ASP A 255 -25.09 28.85 19.69
N ASN A 256 -24.70 28.22 18.57
CA ASN A 256 -24.88 28.74 17.20
C ASN A 256 -25.91 27.95 16.37
N ILE A 257 -26.91 27.33 17.00
CA ILE A 257 -27.80 26.35 16.35
C ILE A 257 -28.59 26.91 15.15
N LYS A 258 -29.01 28.19 15.20
CA LYS A 258 -29.69 28.88 14.08
C LYS A 258 -28.79 28.95 12.84
N LYS A 259 -27.51 29.32 13.02
CA LYS A 259 -26.49 29.39 11.94
C LYS A 259 -26.18 27.99 11.38
N HIS A 260 -26.16 26.98 12.25
CA HIS A 260 -25.98 25.59 11.84
C HIS A 260 -27.13 25.06 10.97
N LYS A 261 -28.38 25.36 11.34
CA LYS A 261 -29.59 25.01 10.58
C LYS A 261 -29.54 25.53 9.13
N LYS A 262 -29.33 26.85 8.96
CA LYS A 262 -29.18 27.48 7.64
C LYS A 262 -28.07 26.83 6.79
N ARG A 263 -27.00 26.34 7.43
CA ARG A 263 -25.90 25.65 6.74
C ARG A 263 -26.25 24.22 6.33
N CYS A 264 -26.96 23.48 7.18
CA CYS A 264 -27.45 22.13 6.86
C CYS A 264 -28.39 22.13 5.65
N GLU A 265 -29.27 23.13 5.55
CA GLU A 265 -30.20 23.30 4.44
C GLU A 265 -29.48 23.57 3.11
N ARG A 266 -28.49 24.48 3.11
CA ARG A 266 -27.62 24.74 1.95
C ARG A 266 -26.89 23.49 1.48
N ASP A 267 -26.35 22.69 2.40
CA ASP A 267 -25.68 21.43 2.10
C ASP A 267 -26.62 20.37 1.50
N ARG A 268 -27.87 20.31 1.95
CA ARG A 268 -28.91 19.44 1.36
C ARG A 268 -29.26 19.88 -0.06
N LYS A 269 -29.50 21.17 -0.30
CA LYS A 269 -29.76 21.72 -1.64
C LYS A 269 -28.60 21.42 -2.60
N ARG A 270 -27.34 21.62 -2.17
CA ARG A 270 -26.15 21.30 -2.98
C ARG A 270 -26.04 19.83 -3.37
N ARG A 271 -26.43 18.90 -2.49
CA ARG A 271 -26.41 17.45 -2.81
C ARG A 271 -27.49 17.05 -3.79
N ARG A 272 -28.69 17.64 -3.67
CA ARG A 272 -29.78 17.44 -4.63
C ARG A 272 -29.34 17.86 -6.04
N ARG A 273 -28.72 19.03 -6.19
CA ARG A 273 -28.18 19.53 -7.47
C ARG A 273 -27.08 18.65 -8.10
N LYS A 274 -26.29 17.91 -7.31
CA LYS A 274 -25.19 17.05 -7.81
C LYS A 274 -25.60 15.62 -8.21
N ARG A 275 -26.79 15.16 -7.81
CA ARG A 275 -27.27 13.79 -8.10
C ARG A 275 -27.41 13.47 -9.60
N PRO A 276 -27.90 14.37 -10.47
CA PRO A 276 -28.04 14.07 -11.92
C PRO A 276 -26.70 13.86 -12.61
N ARG A 277 -25.69 14.69 -12.32
CA ARG A 277 -24.34 14.60 -12.90
C ARG A 277 -23.63 13.30 -12.52
N GLN A 278 -23.81 12.82 -11.29
CA GLN A 278 -23.23 11.55 -10.84
C GLN A 278 -23.92 10.31 -11.44
N ARG A 279 -25.24 10.36 -11.69
CA ARG A 279 -25.96 9.28 -12.38
C ARG A 279 -25.52 9.15 -13.85
N LYS A 280 -25.36 10.27 -14.58
CA LYS A 280 -24.86 10.27 -15.97
C LYS A 280 -23.43 9.71 -16.09
N SER A 281 -22.52 10.11 -15.19
CA SER A 281 -21.14 9.60 -15.16
C SER A 281 -21.05 8.09 -14.86
N ARG A 282 -21.84 7.58 -13.90
CA ARG A 282 -21.89 6.14 -13.59
C ARG A 282 -22.43 5.30 -14.75
N ARG A 283 -23.45 5.78 -15.48
CA ARG A 283 -23.98 5.10 -16.67
C ARG A 283 -22.91 4.99 -17.78
N ARG A 284 -22.14 6.06 -18.05
CA ARG A 284 -21.02 6.03 -19.02
C ARG A 284 -19.91 5.05 -18.62
N SER A 285 -19.53 5.03 -17.34
CA SER A 285 -18.52 4.10 -16.82
C SER A 285 -18.95 2.63 -16.94
N ASN A 286 -20.20 2.32 -16.58
CA ASN A 286 -20.74 0.96 -16.71
C ASN A 286 -20.83 0.49 -18.17
N ARG A 287 -21.17 1.37 -19.11
CA ARG A 287 -21.19 1.06 -20.56
C ARG A 287 -19.79 0.72 -21.07
N SER A 288 -18.77 1.48 -20.67
CA SER A 288 -17.36 1.22 -21.01
C SER A 288 -16.85 -0.12 -20.47
N ILE A 289 -17.21 -0.46 -19.22
CA ILE A 289 -16.82 -1.73 -18.60
C ILE A 289 -17.45 -2.92 -19.32
N ARG A 290 -18.74 -2.85 -19.68
CA ARG A 290 -19.44 -3.90 -20.45
C ARG A 290 -18.78 -4.11 -21.82
N HIS A 291 -18.46 -3.03 -22.52
CA HIS A 291 -17.81 -3.10 -23.84
C HIS A 291 -16.39 -3.73 -23.77
N ARG A 292 -15.59 -3.37 -22.75
CA ARG A 292 -14.27 -3.99 -22.52
C ARG A 292 -14.37 -5.47 -22.17
N LYS A 293 -15.39 -5.91 -21.41
CA LYS A 293 -15.62 -7.33 -21.08
C LYS A 293 -16.01 -8.14 -22.33
N SER A 294 -16.85 -7.58 -23.21
CA SER A 294 -17.22 -8.21 -24.49
C SER A 294 -16.00 -8.41 -25.41
N LYS A 295 -15.20 -7.35 -25.63
CA LYS A 295 -13.96 -7.44 -26.43
C LYS A 295 -12.96 -8.48 -25.88
N ARG A 296 -12.84 -8.61 -24.55
CA ARG A 296 -11.98 -9.63 -23.91
C ARG A 296 -12.51 -11.06 -24.12
N ARG A 297 -13.83 -11.28 -24.09
CA ARG A 297 -14.43 -12.59 -24.38
C ARG A 297 -14.22 -13.00 -25.85
N SER A 298 -14.42 -12.08 -26.79
CA SER A 298 -14.17 -12.31 -28.22
C SER A 298 -12.70 -12.64 -28.52
N ARG A 299 -11.74 -11.90 -27.96
CA ARG A 299 -10.30 -12.19 -28.11
C ARG A 299 -9.87 -13.53 -27.51
N ARG A 300 -10.43 -13.94 -26.36
CA ARG A 300 -10.18 -15.27 -25.77
C ARG A 300 -10.77 -16.40 -26.62
N GLY A 301 -11.94 -16.17 -27.21
CA GLY A 301 -12.56 -17.10 -28.17
C GLY A 301 -11.72 -17.29 -29.43
N ARG A 302 -11.22 -16.21 -30.03
CA ARG A 302 -10.33 -16.28 -31.21
C ARG A 302 -9.01 -17.00 -30.92
N LYS A 303 -8.35 -16.72 -29.78
CA LYS A 303 -7.10 -17.42 -29.40
C LYS A 303 -7.28 -18.91 -29.13
N ARG A 304 -8.42 -19.34 -28.57
CA ARG A 304 -8.72 -20.78 -28.40
C ARG A 304 -8.97 -21.48 -29.74
N LYS A 305 -9.56 -20.78 -30.74
CA LYS A 305 -9.82 -21.32 -32.08
C LYS A 305 -8.54 -21.59 -32.87
N THR A 306 -7.57 -20.68 -32.85
CA THR A 306 -6.28 -20.88 -33.53
C THR A 306 -5.47 -22.03 -32.93
N ILE A 307 -5.41 -22.12 -31.60
CA ILE A 307 -4.68 -23.20 -30.91
C ILE A 307 -5.29 -24.59 -31.22
N CYS A 308 -6.62 -24.72 -31.24
CA CYS A 308 -7.27 -26.00 -31.53
C CYS A 308 -7.12 -26.42 -33.01
N GLY A 309 -7.21 -25.47 -33.96
CA GLY A 309 -7.02 -25.73 -35.39
C GLY A 309 -5.57 -26.14 -35.72
N ASP A 310 -4.59 -25.43 -35.16
CA ASP A 310 -3.17 -25.74 -35.36
C ASP A 310 -2.75 -27.06 -34.74
N GLN A 311 -3.32 -27.43 -33.58
CA GLN A 311 -3.00 -28.69 -32.90
C GLN A 311 -3.64 -29.92 -33.56
N ILE A 312 -4.82 -29.79 -34.16
CA ILE A 312 -5.43 -30.86 -34.99
C ILE A 312 -4.61 -31.08 -36.26
N ARG A 313 -4.21 -30.01 -36.96
CA ARG A 313 -3.47 -30.09 -38.24
C ARG A 313 -2.07 -30.71 -38.09
N ARG A 314 -1.48 -30.63 -36.89
CA ARG A 314 -0.15 -31.20 -36.57
C ARG A 314 -0.20 -32.58 -35.91
N GLY A 315 -1.37 -33.20 -35.73
CA GLY A 315 -1.51 -34.54 -35.14
C GLY A 315 -1.09 -34.67 -33.66
N ARG A 316 -0.89 -33.57 -32.92
CA ARG A 316 -0.27 -33.56 -31.58
C ARG A 316 -1.24 -33.74 -30.39
N LEU A 317 -2.46 -34.23 -30.60
CA LEU A 317 -3.49 -34.28 -29.56
C LEU A 317 -3.83 -35.73 -29.16
N GLY A 318 -3.69 -36.06 -27.86
CA GLY A 318 -4.20 -37.32 -27.31
C GLY A 318 -5.73 -37.42 -27.39
N ARG A 319 -6.29 -38.65 -27.39
CA ARG A 319 -7.72 -38.96 -27.64
C ARG A 319 -8.72 -38.07 -26.88
N ARG A 320 -8.48 -37.79 -25.59
CA ARG A 320 -9.36 -36.93 -24.76
C ARG A 320 -9.35 -35.45 -25.19
N GLN A 321 -8.24 -34.95 -25.69
CA GLN A 321 -8.12 -33.55 -26.14
C GLN A 321 -8.72 -33.38 -27.56
N LEU A 322 -8.56 -34.38 -28.42
CA LEU A 322 -9.19 -34.42 -29.74
C LEU A 322 -10.73 -34.45 -29.63
N HIS A 323 -11.28 -35.25 -28.71
CA HIS A 323 -12.72 -35.32 -28.47
C HIS A 323 -13.32 -33.97 -28.02
N LYS A 324 -12.65 -33.27 -27.07
CA LYS A 324 -13.06 -31.93 -26.63
C LYS A 324 -13.02 -30.90 -27.77
N CYS A 325 -12.00 -30.97 -28.63
CA CYS A 325 -11.88 -30.06 -29.77
C CYS A 325 -12.95 -30.35 -30.85
N LYS A 326 -13.28 -31.62 -31.10
CA LYS A 326 -14.38 -32.03 -32.00
C LYS A 326 -15.76 -31.57 -31.49
N ILE A 327 -16.06 -31.71 -30.20
CA ILE A 327 -17.31 -31.23 -29.59
C ILE A 327 -17.46 -29.71 -29.77
N GLU A 328 -16.41 -28.93 -29.52
CA GLU A 328 -16.48 -27.48 -29.69
C GLU A 328 -16.64 -27.05 -31.15
N THR A 329 -16.12 -27.83 -32.10
CA THR A 329 -16.29 -27.60 -33.53
C THR A 329 -17.73 -27.92 -33.97
N ALA A 330 -18.32 -29.00 -33.47
CA ALA A 330 -19.72 -29.35 -33.72
C ALA A 330 -20.69 -28.29 -33.14
N LYS A 331 -20.44 -27.79 -31.92
CA LYS A 331 -21.20 -26.67 -31.32
C LYS A 331 -21.08 -25.36 -32.09
N LYS A 332 -20.05 -25.18 -32.92
CA LYS A 332 -19.89 -24.01 -33.81
C LYS A 332 -20.75 -24.18 -35.06
N ARG A 333 -20.71 -25.35 -35.70
CA ARG A 333 -21.56 -25.66 -36.87
C ARG A 333 -23.04 -25.54 -36.53
N LEU A 334 -23.45 -25.94 -35.32
CA LEU A 334 -24.82 -25.77 -34.85
C LEU A 334 -25.20 -24.29 -34.68
N ARG A 335 -24.30 -23.45 -34.16
CA ARG A 335 -24.53 -22.01 -34.00
C ARG A 335 -24.57 -21.27 -35.33
N GLU A 336 -23.71 -21.65 -36.28
CA GLU A 336 -23.70 -21.06 -37.62
C GLU A 336 -24.92 -21.50 -38.45
N LYS A 337 -25.44 -22.73 -38.23
CA LYS A 337 -26.74 -23.15 -38.77
C LYS A 337 -27.90 -22.33 -38.19
N LEU A 338 -27.91 -22.07 -36.87
CA LEU A 338 -28.95 -21.27 -36.22
C LEU A 338 -28.90 -19.77 -36.61
N GLU A 339 -27.73 -19.24 -36.96
CA GLU A 339 -27.56 -17.86 -37.43
C GLU A 339 -27.79 -17.70 -38.95
N GLY A 340 -27.75 -18.79 -39.73
CA GLY A 340 -27.95 -18.78 -41.18
C GLY A 340 -29.41 -18.93 -41.66
N THR A 341 -30.36 -19.26 -40.78
CA THR A 341 -31.77 -19.51 -41.16
C THR A 341 -32.65 -18.24 -41.18
N THR A 342 -32.10 -17.05 -40.98
CA THR A 342 -32.88 -15.79 -40.90
C THR A 342 -32.74 -14.87 -42.12
N GLN A 343 -32.32 -15.38 -43.28
CA GLN A 343 -32.23 -14.59 -44.53
C GLN A 343 -32.72 -15.39 -45.74
N SER A 344 -34.02 -15.70 -45.82
CA SER A 344 -34.68 -16.04 -47.10
C SER A 344 -36.21 -16.14 -46.97
N THR A 345 -36.91 -15.04 -46.69
CA THR A 345 -38.34 -14.86 -47.06
C THR A 345 -38.62 -13.37 -47.24
N SER A 346 -38.45 -12.88 -48.46
CA SER A 346 -38.94 -11.58 -48.91
C SER A 346 -39.07 -11.64 -50.43
N SER A 347 -40.24 -12.04 -50.91
CA SER A 347 -40.62 -11.89 -52.31
C SER A 347 -42.06 -11.38 -52.40
N ASN A 348 -42.15 -10.14 -52.91
CA ASN A 348 -43.14 -9.59 -53.83
C ASN A 348 -44.56 -9.20 -53.40
N VAL A 349 -45.01 -8.16 -54.13
CA VAL A 349 -46.39 -7.71 -54.49
C VAL A 349 -46.81 -6.38 -53.79
N PRO A 350 -47.42 -5.40 -54.51
CA PRO A 350 -46.80 -4.09 -54.75
C PRO A 350 -47.65 -2.89 -54.28
N ALA A 351 -47.12 -1.70 -54.51
CA ALA A 351 -47.72 -0.41 -54.22
C ALA A 351 -49.05 -0.16 -54.97
N LYS A 352 -50.05 0.36 -54.24
CA LYS A 352 -51.17 1.15 -54.80
C LYS A 352 -51.35 2.43 -53.99
N THR A 353 -51.03 3.52 -54.69
CA THR A 353 -51.73 4.80 -54.84
C THR A 353 -52.52 5.42 -53.67
N GLN A 354 -52.17 6.68 -53.42
CA GLN A 354 -52.90 7.70 -52.65
C GLN A 354 -54.37 7.83 -53.06
N THR A 355 -55.22 8.12 -52.08
CA THR A 355 -56.37 9.01 -52.25
C THR A 355 -56.62 9.76 -50.94
N ASP A 356 -56.59 11.08 -51.04
CA ASP A 356 -57.04 12.04 -50.04
C ASP A 356 -58.54 11.86 -49.74
N ARG A 357 -58.93 12.11 -48.48
CA ARG A 357 -60.24 12.71 -48.15
C ARG A 357 -60.24 13.28 -46.73
N ASN A 358 -60.30 14.61 -46.70
CA ASN A 358 -60.82 15.45 -45.63
C ASN A 358 -62.16 14.93 -45.10
N ILE A 359 -62.35 14.88 -43.77
CA ILE A 359 -63.66 15.14 -43.13
C ILE A 359 -63.44 15.92 -41.82
N GLN A 360 -64.17 17.03 -41.73
CA GLN A 360 -64.30 17.96 -40.61
C GLN A 360 -64.81 17.29 -39.33
N THR A 361 -64.33 17.76 -38.18
CA THR A 361 -65.02 17.57 -36.90
C THR A 361 -65.70 18.88 -36.52
N SER A 362 -67.03 18.90 -36.65
CA SER A 362 -67.91 19.84 -35.98
C SER A 362 -68.44 19.22 -34.69
N SER A 363 -68.37 20.02 -33.64
CA SER A 363 -69.12 20.00 -32.39
C SER A 363 -70.53 19.40 -32.43
N ALA A 364 -70.90 18.67 -31.37
CA ALA A 364 -72.04 19.03 -30.50
C ALA A 364 -72.23 18.01 -29.36
N SER A 365 -72.51 18.58 -28.18
CA SER A 365 -73.22 18.03 -27.01
C SER A 365 -72.53 17.02 -26.10
#